data_AF-A0A0L0UNM4-F1
#
_entry.id   AF-A0A0L0UNM4-F1
#
_cell.length_a   1.000
_cell.length_b   1.000
_cell.length_c   1.000
_cell.angle_alpha   90.00
_cell.angle_beta   90.00
_cell.angle_gamma   90.00
#
_symmetry.space_group_name_H-M   'P 1'
#
loop_
_entity.id
_entity.type
_entity.pdbx_description
1 polymer ?
#
loop_
_entity_poly.entity_id
_entity_poly.type
_entity_poly.pdbx_seq_one_letter_code
_entity_poly.pdbx_strand_id
1 'polypeptide(L)'
;DLAKLKLGSPRKKDLHLSQSQAWKDSIEPSNEEALATSNGVGWSPLNLLPCRDPIQRVALGVLHNWDEGVLQHHWCKRWGFQKAQPLL
;
A
#
# COMPACT_ATOMS: atom_id res chain seq x y z
N ASP A 1 -22.98 -14.49 -13.04
CA ASP A 1 -23.78 -15.02 -11.92
C ASP A 1 -22.98 -14.84 -10.64
N LEU A 2 -23.41 -13.92 -9.78
CA LEU A 2 -22.72 -13.59 -8.52
C LEU A 2 -22.69 -14.81 -7.57
N ALA A 3 -23.63 -15.75 -7.71
CA ALA A 3 -23.68 -16.98 -6.92
C ALA A 3 -22.47 -17.90 -7.13
N LYS A 4 -21.69 -17.70 -8.22
CA LYS A 4 -20.49 -18.49 -8.53
C LYS A 4 -19.20 -17.87 -8.00
N LEU A 5 -19.25 -16.64 -7.47
CA LEU A 5 -18.08 -15.99 -6.90
C LEU A 5 -17.75 -16.62 -5.54
N LYS A 6 -16.48 -16.97 -5.36
CA LYS A 6 -15.95 -17.45 -4.09
C LYS A 6 -14.99 -16.41 -3.54
N LEU A 7 -15.09 -16.15 -2.24
CA LEU A 7 -14.06 -15.38 -1.55
C LEU A 7 -12.75 -16.17 -1.58
N GLY A 8 -11.67 -15.49 -1.94
CA GLY A 8 -10.33 -16.04 -1.74
C GLY A 8 -10.02 -16.17 -0.25
N SER A 9 -9.02 -16.98 0.09
CA SER A 9 -8.55 -17.10 1.46
C SER A 9 -8.16 -15.73 2.02
N PRO A 10 -8.64 -15.35 3.23
CA PRO A 10 -8.26 -14.11 3.86
C PRO A 10 -6.74 -14.02 4.02
N ARG A 11 -6.16 -12.90 3.59
CA ARG A 11 -4.72 -12.65 3.75
C ARG A 11 -4.46 -12.09 5.15
N LYS A 12 -3.34 -12.45 5.77
CA LYS A 12 -2.91 -11.89 7.06
C LYS A 12 -1.86 -10.79 6.83
N LYS A 13 -1.87 -9.76 7.68
CA LYS A 13 -0.91 -8.64 7.62
C LYS A 13 0.54 -9.13 7.63
N ASP A 14 0.90 -10.02 8.55
CA ASP A 14 2.27 -10.51 8.68
C ASP A 14 2.74 -11.28 7.44
N LEU A 15 1.85 -12.09 6.85
CA LEU A 15 2.13 -12.80 5.61
C LEU A 15 2.35 -11.82 4.44
N HIS A 16 1.53 -10.78 4.35
CA HIS A 16 1.69 -9.74 3.33
C HIS A 16 3.00 -8.97 3.49
N LEU A 17 3.39 -8.63 4.72
CA LEU A 17 4.66 -7.96 4.99
C LEU A 17 5.85 -8.86 4.66
N SER A 18 5.80 -10.15 5.02
CA SER A 18 6.81 -11.14 4.66
C SER A 18 6.97 -11.28 3.14
N GLN A 19 5.87 -11.43 2.40
CA GLN A 19 5.89 -11.53 0.93
C GLN A 19 6.41 -10.24 0.28
N SER A 20 6.01 -9.08 0.81
CA SER A 20 6.51 -7.79 0.35
C SER A 20 8.01 -7.64 0.61
N GLN A 21 8.53 -8.15 1.72
CA GLN A 21 9.94 -8.11 2.03
C GLN A 21 10.73 -9.06 1.12
N ALA A 22 10.22 -10.26 0.86
CA ALA A 22 10.82 -11.20 -0.10
C ALA A 22 10.88 -10.62 -1.52
N TRP A 23 9.85 -9.85 -1.93
CA TRP A 23 9.88 -9.12 -3.20
C TRP A 23 11.02 -8.08 -3.21
N LYS A 24 11.14 -7.28 -2.13
CA LYS A 24 12.17 -6.24 -2.01
C LYS A 24 13.59 -6.79 -2.00
N ASP A 25 13.77 -7.95 -1.37
CA ASP A 25 15.08 -8.59 -1.20
C ASP A 25 15.48 -9.41 -2.43
N SER A 26 14.59 -9.53 -3.42
CA SER A 26 14.94 -10.22 -4.66
C SER A 26 15.89 -9.36 -5.49
N ILE A 27 16.96 -10.00 -5.96
CA ILE A 27 18.07 -9.33 -6.66
C ILE A 27 17.74 -9.12 -8.15
N GLU A 28 16.99 -10.06 -8.73
CA GLU A 28 16.69 -10.10 -10.15
C GLU A 28 15.25 -9.58 -10.42
N PRO A 29 15.06 -8.66 -11.37
CA PRO A 29 13.72 -8.17 -11.73
C PRO A 29 12.74 -9.27 -12.15
N SER A 30 13.24 -10.37 -12.74
CA SER A 30 12.42 -11.54 -13.10
C SER A 30 11.85 -12.24 -11.87
N ASN A 31 12.58 -12.24 -10.75
CA ASN A 31 12.12 -12.80 -9.49
C ASN A 31 11.10 -11.88 -8.82
N GLU A 32 11.27 -10.56 -8.89
CA GLU A 32 10.25 -9.58 -8.47
C GLU A 32 8.92 -9.83 -9.20
N GLU A 33 8.97 -9.98 -10.52
CA GLU A 33 7.77 -10.19 -11.34
C GLU A 33 7.10 -11.54 -11.04
N ALA A 34 7.89 -12.61 -10.86
CA ALA A 34 7.38 -13.92 -10.46
C ALA A 34 6.73 -13.88 -9.06
N LEU A 35 7.35 -13.18 -8.10
CA LEU A 35 6.80 -12.99 -6.75
C LEU A 35 5.54 -12.13 -6.76
N ALA A 36 5.50 -11.07 -7.57
CA ALA A 36 4.32 -10.23 -7.72
C ALA A 36 3.17 -11.00 -8.39
N THR A 37 3.46 -11.83 -9.39
CA THR A 37 2.46 -12.65 -10.08
C THR A 37 1.89 -13.74 -9.17
N SER A 38 2.76 -14.43 -8.43
CA SER A 38 2.34 -15.52 -7.54
C SER A 38 1.62 -15.03 -6.28
N ASN A 39 2.14 -13.98 -5.65
CA ASN A 39 1.61 -13.49 -4.38
C ASN A 39 0.61 -12.33 -4.55
N GLY A 40 0.62 -11.62 -5.67
CA GLY A 40 -0.11 -10.36 -5.82
C GLY A 40 0.35 -9.31 -4.79
N VAL A 41 1.65 -9.25 -4.50
CA VAL A 41 2.25 -8.35 -3.51
C VAL A 41 3.54 -7.78 -4.07
N GLY A 42 3.69 -6.45 -4.01
CA GLY A 42 4.94 -5.73 -4.26
C GLY A 42 5.38 -4.95 -3.03
N TRP A 43 6.63 -4.47 -3.02
CA TRP A 43 7.14 -3.65 -1.93
C TRP A 43 6.78 -2.17 -2.06
N SER A 44 6.50 -1.54 -0.93
CA SER A 44 6.34 -0.10 -0.81
C SER A 44 6.86 0.37 0.56
N PRO A 45 7.49 1.55 0.64
CA PRO A 45 7.85 2.15 1.94
C PRO A 45 6.65 2.30 2.89
N LEU A 46 5.43 2.39 2.35
CA LEU A 46 4.20 2.46 3.13
C LEU A 46 3.95 1.21 3.98
N ASN A 47 4.53 0.05 3.63
CA ASN A 47 4.42 -1.18 4.42
C ASN A 47 5.10 -1.07 5.80
N LEU A 48 5.98 -0.07 5.98
CA LEU A 48 6.69 0.17 7.24
C LEU A 48 5.88 1.02 8.24
N LEU A 49 4.77 1.64 7.81
CA LEU A 49 4.00 2.52 8.67
C LEU A 49 3.19 1.71 9.71
N PRO A 50 3.38 1.92 11.03
CA PRO A 50 2.68 1.15 12.07
C PRO A 50 1.15 1.26 11.99
N CYS A 51 0.66 2.44 11.58
CA CYS A 51 -0.75 2.77 11.42
C CYS A 51 -1.39 2.15 10.17
N ARG A 52 -0.62 1.54 9.27
CA ARG A 52 -1.11 0.96 8.02
C ARG A 52 -1.32 -0.54 8.15
N ASP A 53 -2.50 -1.01 7.75
CA ASP A 53 -2.79 -2.41 7.50
C ASP A 53 -3.20 -2.55 6.02
N PRO A 54 -2.36 -3.18 5.18
CA PRO A 54 -2.64 -3.33 3.74
C PRO A 54 -3.79 -4.30 3.45
N ILE A 55 -4.24 -5.11 4.41
CA ILE A 55 -5.33 -6.06 4.26
C ILE A 55 -6.68 -5.42 4.58
N GLN A 56 -6.73 -4.59 5.62
CA GLN A 56 -7.99 -4.01 6.09
C GLN A 56 -8.45 -2.78 5.29
N ARG A 57 -7.58 -2.22 4.42
CA ARG A 57 -7.82 -0.95 3.71
C ARG A 57 -7.90 -1.12 2.19
N VAL A 58 -8.55 -2.18 1.71
CA VAL A 58 -8.67 -2.54 0.28
C VAL A 58 -9.61 -1.62 -0.52
N ALA A 59 -10.40 -0.76 0.14
CA ALA A 59 -11.15 0.27 -0.58
C ALA A 59 -10.18 1.33 -1.12
N LEU A 60 -9.84 1.24 -2.41
CA LEU A 60 -8.85 2.08 -3.09
C LEU A 60 -9.07 3.58 -2.83
N GLY A 61 -10.33 4.03 -2.80
CA GLY A 61 -10.66 5.43 -2.48
C GLY A 61 -10.36 5.83 -1.03
N VAL A 62 -10.57 4.94 -0.06
CA VAL A 62 -10.23 5.20 1.35
C VAL A 62 -8.71 5.16 1.55
N LEU A 63 -8.02 4.27 0.85
CA LEU A 63 -6.56 4.19 0.86
C LEU A 63 -5.94 5.48 0.29
N HIS A 64 -6.41 5.90 -0.89
CA HIS A 64 -5.96 7.11 -1.57
C HIS A 64 -6.16 8.36 -0.71
N ASN A 65 -7.37 8.58 -0.18
CA ASN A 65 -7.66 9.74 0.68
C ASN A 65 -6.79 9.75 1.95
N TRP A 66 -6.51 8.57 2.52
CA TRP A 66 -5.66 8.47 3.70
C TRP A 66 -4.20 8.77 3.37
N ASP A 67 -3.66 8.21 2.28
CA ASP A 67 -2.29 8.47 1.82
C ASP A 67 -2.13 9.96 1.47
N GLU A 68 -3.10 10.57 0.79
CA GLU A 68 -3.12 12.02 0.55
C GLU A 68 -3.12 12.83 1.85
N GLY A 69 -3.93 12.45 2.84
CA GLY A 69 -3.96 13.12 4.15
C GLY A 69 -2.64 13.03 4.90
N VAL A 70 -1.99 11.86 4.90
CA VAL A 70 -0.67 11.64 5.51
C VAL A 70 0.39 12.48 4.80
N LEU A 71 0.38 12.49 3.46
CA LEU A 71 1.32 13.27 2.66
C LEU A 71 1.13 14.77 2.89
N GLN A 72 -0.11 15.27 2.89
CA GLN A 72 -0.41 16.67 3.18
C GLN A 72 0.00 17.06 4.60
N HIS A 73 -0.22 16.18 5.59
CA HIS A 73 0.23 16.45 6.96
C HIS A 73 1.75 16.53 7.05
N HIS A 74 2.48 15.58 6.44
CA HIS A 74 3.94 15.61 6.40
C HIS A 74 4.47 16.86 5.70
N TRP A 75 3.90 17.19 4.54
CA TRP A 75 4.22 18.37 3.76
C TRP A 75 4.10 19.66 4.59
N CYS A 76 2.99 19.81 5.31
CA CYS A 76 2.75 20.99 6.14
C CYS A 76 3.55 21.00 7.45
N LYS A 77 3.59 19.88 8.17
CA LYS A 77 4.11 19.84 9.56
C LYS A 77 5.60 19.53 9.63
N ARG A 78 6.13 18.69 8.75
CA ARG A 78 7.54 18.30 8.77
C ARG A 78 8.40 19.19 7.90
N TRP A 79 7.86 19.66 6.78
CA TRP A 79 8.61 20.49 5.82
C TRP A 79 8.19 21.95 5.80
N GLY A 80 7.12 22.32 6.54
CA GLY A 80 6.73 23.72 6.74
C GLY A 80 6.09 24.37 5.50
N PHE A 81 5.78 23.58 4.46
CA PHE A 81 5.14 24.12 3.28
C PHE A 81 3.68 24.45 3.56
N GLN A 82 3.23 25.62 3.13
CA GLN A 82 1.82 26.00 3.17
C GLN A 82 1.22 25.79 1.79
N LYS A 83 -0.06 25.39 1.73
CA LYS A 83 -0.80 25.43 0.46
C LYS A 83 -0.88 26.90 0.04
N ALA A 84 -0.49 27.19 -1.20
CA ALA A 84 -0.73 28.50 -1.78
C ALA A 84 -2.24 28.79 -1.68
N GLN A 85 -2.60 29.93 -1.11
CA GLN A 85 -4.00 30.38 -1.17
C GLN A 85 -4.36 30.60 -2.64
N PRO A 86 -5.54 30.14 -3.11
CA PRO A 86 -5.99 30.50 -4.43
C PRO A 86 -6.09 32.02 -4.48
N LEU A 87 -5.46 32.64 -5.48
CA LEU A 87 -5.79 34.02 -5.84
C LEU A 87 -7.24 34.00 -6.29
N LEU A 88 -8.11 34.58 -5.45
CA LEU A 88 -9.51 34.87 -5.79
C LEU A 88 -9.58 35.84 -6.96
#